data_AF-A0A5E4IDW8-F1
#
_entry.id   AF-A0A5E4IDW8-F1
#
_cell.length_a   1.000
_cell.length_b   1.000
_cell.length_c   1.000
_cell.angle_alpha   90.00
_cell.angle_beta   90.00
_cell.angle_gamma   90.00
#
_symmetry.space_group_name_H-M   'P 1'
#
loop_
_entity.id
_entity.type
_entity.pdbx_description
1 polymer ?
#
loop_
_entity_poly.entity_id
_entity_poly.type
_entity_poly.pdbx_seq_one_letter_code
_entity_poly.pdbx_strand_id
1 'polypeptide(L)'
;MNLRPETLSRVTTTLVNKGLLERKGKEIALASNPAAESFKRLYFARRASPFSILFADKRVDLLSKIENKQKRVEVLEKETAIPRKTIYRYLKGFLYLGVVKRSKKGRAFLFSFNYIIWKDLKDFVTTLIEYQALRLIPREALLIKSYGESVLFKSLRLQDATSTSFSAYEDYGIELVLRDNYYTLPKRELSIQEIFIHSLDSAQELSQKLFCILFYLKNKDELKGVDHTMTKSILAVLRGEQIKGYPTLEDIEDRTELYGIEF
;
A
#
# COMPACT_ATOMS: atom_id res chain seq x y z
N MET A 1 20.10 22.75 21.43
CA MET A 1 19.54 22.93 20.07
C MET A 1 18.82 24.27 20.02
N ASN A 2 19.32 25.25 19.25
CA ASN A 2 18.65 26.54 19.04
C ASN A 2 17.65 26.43 17.88
N LEU A 3 16.50 25.81 18.13
CA LEU A 3 15.38 25.82 17.19
C LEU A 3 14.39 26.89 17.63
N ARG A 4 13.88 27.68 16.67
CA ARG A 4 12.75 28.60 16.93
C ARG A 4 11.57 27.81 17.53
N PRO A 5 10.86 28.33 18.54
CA PRO A 5 9.76 27.63 19.20
C PRO A 5 8.69 27.10 18.22
N GLU A 6 8.38 27.88 17.19
CA GLU A 6 7.45 27.52 16.11
C GLU A 6 7.92 26.26 15.34
N THR A 7 9.21 26.22 14.99
CA THR A 7 9.83 25.08 14.29
C THR A 7 9.79 23.83 15.17
N LEU A 8 10.09 23.97 16.46
CA LEU A 8 10.04 22.86 17.41
C LEU A 8 8.61 22.32 17.55
N SER A 9 7.62 23.20 17.70
CA SER A 9 6.20 22.83 17.79
C SER A 9 5.73 22.07 16.54
N ARG A 10 6.12 22.55 15.35
CA ARG A 10 5.79 21.89 14.07
C ARG A 10 6.42 20.50 13.98
N VAL A 11 7.71 20.37 14.29
CA VAL A 11 8.43 19.09 14.26
C VAL A 11 7.82 18.10 15.25
N THR A 12 7.55 18.54 16.49
CA THR A 12 6.88 17.72 17.50
C THR A 12 5.52 17.23 17.00
N THR A 13 4.72 18.14 16.44
CA THR A 13 3.40 17.78 15.91
C THR A 13 3.51 16.76 14.78
N THR A 14 4.47 16.91 13.87
CA THR A 14 4.74 15.89 12.83
C THR A 14 5.11 14.54 13.43
N LEU A 15 6.00 14.50 14.43
CA LEU A 15 6.44 13.24 15.05
C LEU A 15 5.33 12.57 15.88
N VAL A 16 4.47 13.35 16.52
CA VAL A 16 3.26 12.85 17.19
C VAL A 16 2.28 12.27 16.17
N ASN A 17 2.05 12.97 15.06
CA ASN A 17 1.18 12.47 13.99
C ASN A 17 1.72 11.18 13.38
N LYS A 18 3.05 11.05 13.23
CA LYS A 18 3.71 9.81 12.80
C LYS A 18 3.70 8.69 13.85
N GLY A 19 3.29 8.97 15.09
CA GLY A 19 3.25 7.98 16.17
C GLY A 19 4.59 7.72 16.84
N LEU A 20 5.60 8.55 16.60
CA LEU A 20 6.92 8.36 17.22
C LEU A 20 7.01 9.04 18.60
N LEU A 21 6.22 10.10 18.80
CA LEU A 21 6.11 10.83 20.06
C LEU A 21 4.66 10.82 20.57
N GLU A 22 4.49 11.03 21.86
CA GLU A 22 3.20 11.25 22.50
C GLU A 22 3.27 12.44 23.46
N ARG A 23 2.16 13.17 23.61
CA ARG A 23 2.05 14.27 24.58
C ARG A 23 1.48 13.72 25.88
N LYS A 24 2.24 13.82 26.98
CA LYS A 24 1.80 13.48 28.34
C LYS A 24 1.68 14.77 29.14
N GLY A 25 0.49 15.37 29.13
CA GLY A 25 0.27 16.68 29.72
C GLY A 25 1.16 17.76 29.08
N LYS A 26 2.08 18.33 29.85
CA LYS A 26 3.04 19.35 29.38
C LYS A 26 4.34 18.75 28.82
N GLU A 27 4.52 17.44 28.91
CA GLU A 27 5.74 16.75 28.48
C GLU A 27 5.57 16.04 27.13
N ILE A 28 6.69 15.91 26.40
CA ILE A 28 6.79 15.17 25.15
C ILE A 28 7.64 13.94 25.44
N ALA A 29 7.09 12.75 25.22
CA ALA A 29 7.78 11.47 25.42
C ALA A 29 7.81 10.66 24.12
N LEU A 30 8.73 9.68 24.06
CA LEU A 30 8.63 8.62 23.05
C LEU A 30 7.34 7.85 23.26
N ALA A 31 6.60 7.60 22.18
CA ALA A 31 5.35 6.88 22.29
C ALA A 31 5.56 5.42 22.72
N SER A 32 4.56 4.84 23.36
CA SER A 32 4.57 3.42 23.77
C SER A 32 3.81 2.56 22.76
N ASN A 33 4.29 2.53 21.52
CA ASN A 33 3.69 1.77 20.42
C ASN A 33 4.77 1.08 19.55
N PRO A 34 4.39 0.14 18.65
CA PRO A 34 5.35 -0.60 17.85
C PRO A 34 6.28 0.26 16.98
N ALA A 35 5.78 1.38 16.43
CA ALA A 35 6.58 2.28 15.60
C ALA A 35 7.67 2.99 16.43
N ALA A 36 7.33 3.48 17.61
CA ALA A 36 8.31 4.11 18.50
C ALA A 36 9.31 3.10 19.08
N GLU A 37 8.88 1.89 19.42
CA GLU A 37 9.79 0.83 19.88
C GLU A 37 10.75 0.35 18.79
N SER A 38 10.28 0.20 17.55
CA SER A 38 11.16 -0.13 16.42
C SER A 38 12.16 1.00 16.12
N PHE A 39 11.76 2.28 16.28
CA PHE A 39 12.69 3.40 16.20
C PHE A 39 13.76 3.33 17.29
N LYS A 40 13.40 3.04 18.55
CA LYS A 40 14.38 2.86 19.64
C LYS A 40 15.40 1.78 19.32
N ARG A 41 14.96 0.62 18.84
CA ARG A 41 15.86 -0.48 18.41
C ARG A 41 16.82 -0.01 17.33
N LEU A 42 16.33 0.67 16.29
CA LEU A 42 17.17 1.21 15.23
C LEU A 42 18.18 2.24 15.75
N TYR A 43 17.73 3.18 16.61
CA TYR A 43 18.58 4.20 17.20
C TYR A 43 19.72 3.58 18.02
N PHE A 44 19.41 2.60 18.86
CA PHE A 44 20.42 1.94 19.69
C PHE A 44 21.37 1.05 18.90
N ALA A 45 20.89 0.35 17.87
CA ALA A 45 21.73 -0.43 16.98
C ALA A 45 22.70 0.46 16.18
N ARG A 46 22.33 1.74 15.94
CA ARG A 46 23.01 2.61 14.98
C ARG A 46 23.13 4.06 15.42
N ARG A 47 23.60 4.28 16.66
CA ARG A 47 23.66 5.63 17.28
C ARG A 47 24.38 6.69 16.44
N ALA A 48 25.44 6.30 15.73
CA ALA A 48 26.23 7.22 14.89
C ALA A 48 25.63 7.47 13.50
N SER A 49 24.49 6.85 13.17
CA SER A 49 23.89 7.00 11.84
C SER A 49 23.29 8.39 11.65
N PRO A 50 23.42 8.98 10.44
CA PRO A 50 22.89 10.30 10.16
C PRO A 50 21.38 10.22 9.88
N PHE A 51 20.57 10.10 10.93
CA PHE A 51 19.11 9.98 10.83
C PHE A 51 18.44 11.15 10.11
N SER A 52 19.05 12.33 10.11
CA SER A 52 18.60 13.46 9.28
C SER A 52 18.64 13.16 7.78
N ILE A 53 19.60 12.37 7.31
CA ILE A 53 19.70 11.93 5.92
C ILE A 53 18.71 10.79 5.64
N LEU A 54 18.32 10.00 6.65
CA LEU A 54 17.42 8.86 6.50
C LEU A 54 15.94 9.26 6.54
N PHE A 55 15.57 10.20 7.41
CA PHE A 55 14.17 10.44 7.78
C PHE A 55 13.62 11.82 7.44
N ALA A 56 14.45 12.76 6.99
CA ALA A 56 13.95 14.07 6.60
C ALA A 56 13.09 14.01 5.34
N ASP A 57 12.07 14.88 5.27
CA ASP A 57 11.16 15.01 4.13
C ASP A 57 10.43 13.69 3.77
N LYS A 58 10.15 13.48 2.48
CA LYS A 58 9.54 12.26 1.91
C LYS A 58 10.51 11.07 1.79
N ARG A 59 11.62 11.05 2.55
CA ARG A 59 12.62 9.97 2.45
C ARG A 59 12.13 8.65 3.02
N VAL A 60 11.33 8.69 4.09
CA VAL A 60 10.67 7.50 4.65
C VAL A 60 9.73 6.88 3.61
N ASP A 61 8.96 7.72 2.90
CA ASP A 61 8.05 7.28 1.84
C ASP A 61 8.83 6.60 0.70
N LEU A 62 9.99 7.15 0.32
CA LEU A 62 10.86 6.50 -0.66
C LEU A 62 11.44 5.18 -0.13
N LEU A 63 11.90 5.12 1.13
CA LEU A 63 12.42 3.91 1.75
C LEU A 63 11.37 2.80 1.90
N SER A 64 10.10 3.16 2.08
CA SER A 64 9.02 2.17 2.16
C SER A 64 8.84 1.44 0.82
N LYS A 65 9.01 2.15 -0.31
CA LYS A 65 8.83 1.63 -1.67
C LYS A 65 10.04 0.95 -2.29
N ILE A 66 11.25 1.17 -1.76
CA ILE A 66 12.45 0.46 -2.20
C ILE A 66 12.53 -0.89 -1.47
N GLU A 67 12.54 -1.97 -2.26
CA GLU A 67 12.56 -3.36 -1.79
C GLU A 67 13.82 -4.09 -2.27
N ASN A 68 13.90 -5.40 -2.06
CA ASN A 68 15.01 -6.22 -2.53
C ASN A 68 15.02 -6.30 -4.07
N LYS A 69 13.83 -6.28 -4.69
CA LYS A 69 13.69 -6.24 -6.14
C LYS A 69 14.16 -4.89 -6.68
N GLN A 70 15.00 -4.96 -7.70
CA GLN A 70 15.54 -3.80 -8.39
C GLN A 70 14.43 -3.00 -9.10
N LYS A 71 14.34 -1.70 -8.78
CA LYS A 71 13.40 -0.75 -9.39
C LYS A 71 14.15 0.38 -10.11
N ARG A 72 13.56 0.88 -11.20
CA ARG A 72 14.01 2.13 -11.84
C ARG A 72 13.40 3.34 -11.13
N VAL A 73 14.00 4.51 -11.32
CA VAL A 73 13.49 5.76 -10.73
C VAL A 73 12.10 6.11 -11.24
N GLU A 74 11.77 5.77 -12.48
CA GLU A 74 10.43 6.02 -13.05
C GLU A 74 9.34 5.26 -12.29
N VAL A 75 9.65 4.06 -11.81
CA VAL A 75 8.72 3.26 -11.00
C VAL A 75 8.55 3.90 -9.62
N LEU A 76 9.65 4.28 -8.99
CA LEU A 76 9.63 4.93 -7.67
C LEU A 76 8.91 6.28 -7.70
N GLU A 77 9.06 7.06 -8.78
CA GLU A 77 8.32 8.31 -8.97
C GLU A 77 6.81 8.06 -8.99
N LYS A 78 6.34 7.07 -9.77
CA LYS A 78 4.92 6.71 -9.80
C LYS A 78 4.40 6.24 -8.45
N GLU A 79 5.17 5.41 -7.73
CA GLU A 79 4.76 4.83 -6.45
C GLU A 79 4.79 5.83 -5.27
N THR A 80 5.58 6.91 -5.37
CA THR A 80 5.79 7.86 -4.26
C THR A 80 5.28 9.27 -4.54
N ALA A 81 4.95 9.57 -5.81
CA ALA A 81 4.71 10.92 -6.30
C ALA A 81 5.84 11.92 -5.96
N ILE A 82 7.08 11.44 -5.79
CA ILE A 82 8.27 12.27 -5.56
C ILE A 82 8.92 12.55 -6.92
N PRO A 83 9.20 13.82 -7.28
CA PRO A 83 9.84 14.15 -8.55
C PRO A 83 11.18 13.43 -8.75
N ARG A 84 11.48 12.94 -9.97
CA ARG A 84 12.74 12.19 -10.26
C ARG A 84 13.99 12.85 -9.72
N LYS A 85 14.14 14.17 -9.92
CA LYS A 85 15.31 14.94 -9.46
C LYS A 85 15.50 14.81 -7.94
N THR A 86 14.40 14.84 -7.19
CA THR A 86 14.39 14.67 -5.74
C THR A 86 14.69 13.22 -5.36
N ILE A 87 14.14 12.24 -6.08
CA ILE A 87 14.48 10.81 -5.86
C ILE A 87 15.98 10.57 -6.08
N TYR A 88 16.56 11.05 -7.18
CA TYR A 88 18.01 10.92 -7.42
C TYR A 88 18.85 11.56 -6.32
N ARG A 89 18.44 12.73 -5.81
CA ARG A 89 19.09 13.38 -4.66
C ARG A 89 19.03 12.52 -3.40
N TYR A 90 17.88 11.92 -3.09
CA TYR A 90 17.73 11.02 -1.94
C TYR A 90 18.55 9.73 -2.12
N LEU A 91 18.47 9.10 -3.28
CA LEU A 91 19.23 7.89 -3.61
C LEU A 91 20.74 8.13 -3.54
N LYS A 92 21.24 9.31 -3.91
CA LYS A 92 22.66 9.66 -3.74
C LYS A 92 23.07 9.61 -2.26
N GLY A 93 22.25 10.16 -1.37
CA GLY A 93 22.48 10.08 0.07
C GLY A 93 22.40 8.65 0.59
N PHE A 94 21.40 7.89 0.16
CA PHE A 94 21.26 6.48 0.55
C PHE A 94 22.39 5.59 0.04
N LEU A 95 22.92 5.85 -1.16
CA LEU A 95 24.08 5.15 -1.70
C LEU A 95 25.33 5.40 -0.87
N TYR A 96 25.56 6.67 -0.48
CA TYR A 96 26.69 7.02 0.37
C TYR A 96 26.66 6.28 1.71
N LEU A 97 25.46 6.06 2.27
CA LEU A 97 25.25 5.30 3.51
C LEU A 97 25.16 3.78 3.30
N GLY A 98 25.20 3.30 2.06
CA GLY A 98 25.01 1.88 1.73
C GLY A 98 23.60 1.34 1.98
N VAL A 99 22.61 2.22 2.20
CA VAL A 99 21.18 1.87 2.41
C VAL A 99 20.57 1.24 1.17
N VAL A 100 21.00 1.71 0.00
CA VAL A 100 20.59 1.16 -1.29
C VAL A 100 21.80 0.68 -2.08
N LYS A 101 21.58 -0.32 -2.94
CA LYS A 101 22.53 -0.77 -3.95
C LYS A 101 22.10 -0.19 -5.31
N ARG A 102 23.08 0.13 -6.14
CA ARG A 102 22.85 0.53 -7.54
C ARG A 102 23.44 -0.53 -8.47
N SER A 103 22.65 -0.97 -9.42
CA SER A 103 23.11 -1.78 -10.55
C SER A 103 22.74 -1.09 -11.86
N LYS A 104 23.26 -1.63 -12.97
CA LYS A 104 23.02 -1.10 -14.31
C LYS A 104 22.49 -2.22 -15.19
N LYS A 105 21.40 -1.96 -15.92
CA LYS A 105 20.87 -2.86 -16.95
C LYS A 105 20.73 -2.06 -18.25
N GLY A 106 21.64 -2.30 -19.19
CA GLY A 106 21.80 -1.47 -20.37
C GLY A 106 22.16 -0.03 -19.99
N ARG A 107 21.35 0.95 -20.41
CA ARG A 107 21.54 2.37 -20.05
C ARG A 107 20.84 2.80 -18.76
N ALA A 108 19.98 1.95 -18.18
CA ALA A 108 19.18 2.31 -17.02
C ALA A 108 19.88 1.93 -15.70
N PHE A 109 19.79 2.84 -14.71
CA PHE A 109 20.14 2.53 -13.33
C PHE A 109 18.97 1.89 -12.61
N LEU A 110 19.30 0.87 -11.81
CA LEU A 110 18.38 0.13 -11.00
C LEU A 110 18.81 0.22 -9.53
N PHE A 111 17.85 0.34 -8.64
CA PHE A 111 18.09 0.51 -7.21
C PHE A 111 17.34 -0.56 -6.41
N SER A 112 18.00 -1.11 -5.40
CA SER A 112 17.39 -2.02 -4.42
C SER A 112 17.85 -1.70 -3.01
N PHE A 113 17.06 -2.09 -2.02
CA PHE A 113 17.41 -1.90 -0.62
C PHE A 113 18.49 -2.88 -0.18
N ASN A 114 19.43 -2.44 0.64
CA ASN A 114 20.51 -3.27 1.15
C ASN A 114 20.14 -3.93 2.49
N TYR A 115 19.40 -5.03 2.44
CA TYR A 115 18.96 -5.76 3.64
C TYR A 115 20.11 -6.29 4.50
N ILE A 116 21.25 -6.59 3.90
CA ILE A 116 22.43 -7.12 4.62
C ILE A 116 22.93 -6.07 5.62
N ILE A 117 23.02 -4.81 5.20
CA ILE A 117 23.55 -3.75 6.05
C ILE A 117 22.44 -3.07 6.85
N TRP A 118 21.24 -2.92 6.31
CA TRP A 118 20.22 -2.02 6.85
C TRP A 118 18.89 -2.71 7.19
N LYS A 119 18.92 -3.98 7.60
CA LYS A 119 17.72 -4.71 8.02
C LYS A 119 16.88 -3.94 9.04
N ASP A 120 17.48 -3.44 10.12
CA ASP A 120 16.77 -2.71 11.19
C ASP A 120 16.05 -1.45 10.69
N LEU A 121 16.64 -0.76 9.70
CA LEU A 121 16.02 0.40 9.08
C LEU A 121 14.80 -0.01 8.28
N LYS A 122 14.85 -1.13 7.56
CA LYS A 122 13.67 -1.64 6.85
C LYS A 122 12.60 -2.08 7.84
N ASP A 123 12.97 -2.81 8.88
CA ASP A 123 12.04 -3.27 9.92
C ASP A 123 11.32 -2.06 10.57
N PHE A 124 12.06 -0.98 10.87
CA PHE A 124 11.48 0.28 11.35
C PHE A 124 10.52 0.92 10.35
N VAL A 125 10.94 1.11 9.10
CA VAL A 125 10.10 1.76 8.08
C VAL A 125 8.82 0.96 7.84
N THR A 126 8.91 -0.37 7.75
CA THR A 126 7.75 -1.25 7.63
C THR A 126 6.81 -1.09 8.82
N THR A 127 7.33 -1.22 10.05
CA THR A 127 6.53 -1.08 11.28
C THR A 127 5.86 0.29 11.38
N LEU A 128 6.55 1.35 10.98
CA LEU A 128 6.01 2.71 10.97
C LEU A 128 4.82 2.84 10.02
N ILE A 129 4.96 2.36 8.78
CA ILE A 129 3.91 2.45 7.76
C ILE A 129 2.70 1.59 8.17
N GLU A 130 2.92 0.38 8.68
CA GLU A 130 1.86 -0.49 9.19
C GLU A 130 1.11 0.16 10.36
N TYR A 131 1.84 0.71 11.33
CA TYR A 131 1.23 1.41 12.47
C TYR A 131 0.40 2.62 12.02
N GLN A 132 0.90 3.39 11.06
CA GLN A 132 0.16 4.53 10.51
C GLN A 132 -1.11 4.09 9.79
N ALA A 133 -1.06 3.03 8.99
CA ALA A 133 -2.22 2.49 8.30
C ALA A 133 -3.27 1.94 9.27
N LEU A 134 -2.85 1.21 10.31
CA LEU A 134 -3.74 0.64 11.32
C LEU A 134 -4.46 1.72 12.14
N ARG A 135 -3.86 2.90 12.32
CA ARG A 135 -4.51 4.04 12.99
C ARG A 135 -5.64 4.68 12.19
N LEU A 136 -5.68 4.42 10.89
CA LEU A 136 -6.73 4.97 10.02
C LEU A 136 -8.00 4.13 10.05
N ILE A 137 -7.93 2.88 10.52
CA ILE A 137 -9.06 1.95 10.46
C ILE A 137 -9.62 1.68 11.88
N PRO A 138 -10.90 1.27 11.98
CA PRO A 138 -11.48 0.79 13.23
C PRO A 138 -10.66 -0.36 13.83
N ARG A 139 -10.63 -0.47 15.16
CA ARG A 139 -9.77 -1.44 15.86
C ARG A 139 -10.12 -2.90 15.54
N GLU A 140 -11.37 -3.16 15.22
CA GLU A 140 -11.95 -4.47 14.92
C GLU A 140 -11.90 -4.78 13.42
N ALA A 141 -11.47 -3.84 12.59
CA ALA A 141 -11.31 -4.02 11.16
C ALA A 141 -9.97 -4.70 10.83
N LEU A 142 -9.94 -5.39 9.70
CA LEU A 142 -8.75 -6.03 9.16
C LEU A 142 -8.21 -5.19 8.00
N LEU A 143 -7.00 -4.64 8.16
CA LEU A 143 -6.29 -3.96 7.08
C LEU A 143 -5.95 -4.98 5.98
N ILE A 144 -6.38 -4.69 4.75
CA ILE A 144 -6.02 -5.48 3.56
C ILE A 144 -4.78 -4.87 2.91
N LYS A 145 -4.80 -3.55 2.66
CA LYS A 145 -3.70 -2.87 1.97
C LYS A 145 -3.67 -1.36 2.26
N SER A 146 -2.48 -0.77 2.19
CA SER A 146 -2.30 0.69 2.20
C SER A 146 -1.77 1.17 0.85
N TYR A 147 -2.38 2.22 0.32
CA TYR A 147 -2.00 2.90 -0.92
C TYR A 147 -1.30 4.25 -0.65
N GLY A 148 -0.71 4.42 0.54
CA GLY A 148 -0.09 5.66 0.96
C GLY A 148 -1.08 6.55 1.71
N GLU A 149 -1.87 7.35 1.00
CA GLU A 149 -2.85 8.27 1.61
C GLU A 149 -4.22 7.62 1.85
N SER A 150 -4.45 6.44 1.29
CA SER A 150 -5.65 5.64 1.54
C SER A 150 -5.33 4.24 2.03
N VAL A 151 -6.34 3.62 2.64
CA VAL A 151 -6.32 2.24 3.13
C VAL A 151 -7.52 1.48 2.58
N LEU A 152 -7.32 0.21 2.30
CA LEU A 152 -8.35 -0.77 2.02
C LEU A 152 -8.40 -1.74 3.20
N PHE A 153 -9.59 -1.95 3.73
CA PHE A 153 -9.82 -2.81 4.88
C PHE A 153 -11.18 -3.48 4.80
N LYS A 154 -11.38 -4.52 5.61
CA LYS A 154 -12.66 -5.19 5.75
C LYS A 154 -13.12 -5.25 7.20
N SER A 155 -14.44 -5.28 7.41
CA SER A 155 -15.06 -5.35 8.73
C SER A 155 -16.36 -6.14 8.69
N LEU A 156 -16.63 -6.89 9.76
CA LEU A 156 -17.92 -7.55 9.98
C LEU A 156 -19.05 -6.55 10.26
N ARG A 157 -18.70 -5.35 10.76
CA ARG A 157 -19.67 -4.31 11.11
C ARG A 157 -19.69 -3.22 10.05
N LEU A 158 -20.82 -2.55 9.91
CA LEU A 158 -20.93 -1.35 9.10
C LEU A 158 -19.99 -0.27 9.63
N GLN A 159 -19.27 0.38 8.72
CA GLN A 159 -18.30 1.42 9.05
C GLN A 159 -18.66 2.73 8.37
N ASP A 160 -18.31 3.83 9.03
CA ASP A 160 -18.44 5.17 8.47
C ASP A 160 -17.30 5.45 7.47
N ALA A 161 -17.33 4.77 6.33
CA ALA A 161 -16.29 4.76 5.30
C ALA A 161 -16.90 4.55 3.90
N THR A 162 -16.14 4.78 2.83
CA THR A 162 -16.62 4.52 1.45
C THR A 162 -16.61 3.02 1.19
N SER A 163 -17.76 2.45 0.80
CA SER A 163 -17.86 1.05 0.35
C SER A 163 -17.03 0.85 -0.93
N THR A 164 -16.33 -0.28 -1.04
CA THR A 164 -15.48 -0.60 -2.18
C THR A 164 -15.38 -2.10 -2.38
N SER A 165 -14.66 -2.54 -3.41
CA SER A 165 -14.40 -3.95 -3.66
C SER A 165 -15.74 -4.71 -3.79
N PHE A 166 -15.86 -5.92 -3.24
CA PHE A 166 -17.06 -6.73 -3.33
C PHE A 166 -18.29 -6.04 -2.75
N SER A 167 -18.14 -5.18 -1.74
CA SER A 167 -19.26 -4.43 -1.15
C SER A 167 -19.81 -3.31 -2.02
N ALA A 168 -19.12 -2.95 -3.12
CA ALA A 168 -19.61 -1.97 -4.08
C ALA A 168 -20.23 -2.64 -5.33
N TYR A 169 -20.24 -3.97 -5.42
CA TYR A 169 -20.67 -4.67 -6.64
C TYR A 169 -22.17 -4.58 -6.91
N GLU A 170 -22.97 -4.43 -5.87
CA GLU A 170 -24.43 -4.24 -5.98
C GLU A 170 -24.76 -3.00 -6.82
N ASP A 171 -23.99 -1.92 -6.68
CA ASP A 171 -24.12 -0.69 -7.47
C ASP A 171 -23.84 -0.92 -8.97
N TYR A 172 -23.19 -2.03 -9.32
CA TYR A 172 -22.93 -2.48 -10.69
C TYR A 172 -23.75 -3.73 -11.05
N GLY A 173 -24.81 -4.02 -10.30
CA GLY A 173 -25.75 -5.11 -10.56
C GLY A 173 -25.15 -6.51 -10.41
N ILE A 174 -24.20 -6.71 -9.48
CA ILE A 174 -23.73 -8.03 -9.04
C ILE A 174 -24.00 -8.15 -7.55
N GLU A 175 -25.12 -8.79 -7.20
CA GLU A 175 -25.55 -8.97 -5.82
C GLU A 175 -24.76 -10.08 -5.12
N LEU A 176 -24.11 -9.76 -4.01
CA LEU A 176 -23.28 -10.71 -3.27
C LEU A 176 -23.71 -10.79 -1.80
N VAL A 177 -23.87 -12.02 -1.29
CA VAL A 177 -24.00 -12.24 0.15
C VAL A 177 -22.60 -12.28 0.76
N LEU A 178 -22.20 -11.19 1.39
CA LEU A 178 -20.86 -11.03 1.95
C LEU A 178 -20.85 -11.30 3.45
N ARG A 179 -19.84 -12.04 3.91
CA ARG A 179 -19.53 -12.16 5.34
C ARG A 179 -18.90 -10.88 5.89
N ASP A 180 -17.97 -10.31 5.13
CA ASP A 180 -17.23 -9.10 5.49
C ASP A 180 -17.62 -7.95 4.55
N ASN A 181 -17.74 -6.75 5.09
CA ASN A 181 -17.89 -5.53 4.29
C ASN A 181 -16.53 -4.92 4.00
N TYR A 182 -16.35 -4.39 2.79
CA TYR A 182 -15.08 -3.86 2.29
C TYR A 182 -15.16 -2.34 2.13
N TYR A 183 -14.16 -1.66 2.67
CA TYR A 183 -14.16 -0.20 2.80
C TYR A 183 -12.81 0.43 2.44
N THR A 184 -12.87 1.71 2.11
CA THR A 184 -11.68 2.56 2.02
C THR A 184 -11.82 3.86 2.81
N LEU A 185 -10.69 4.34 3.32
CA LEU A 185 -10.54 5.66 3.93
C LEU A 185 -9.34 6.39 3.31
N PRO A 186 -9.34 7.73 3.23
CA PRO A 186 -10.44 8.62 3.62
C PRO A 186 -11.66 8.47 2.71
N LYS A 187 -12.83 8.90 3.20
CA LYS A 187 -14.06 8.91 2.39
C LYS A 187 -13.89 9.79 1.16
N ARG A 188 -14.28 9.25 0.01
CA ARG A 188 -14.30 9.92 -1.30
C ARG A 188 -15.11 9.09 -2.29
N GLU A 189 -15.39 9.66 -3.44
CA GLU A 189 -15.87 8.91 -4.59
C GLU A 189 -14.74 8.08 -5.20
N LEU A 190 -15.09 6.89 -5.69
CA LEU A 190 -14.15 5.96 -6.31
C LEU A 190 -14.50 5.78 -7.78
N SER A 191 -13.47 5.70 -8.61
CA SER A 191 -13.64 5.20 -9.96
C SER A 191 -13.89 3.70 -9.95
N ILE A 192 -14.57 3.18 -10.99
CA ILE A 192 -14.78 1.75 -11.16
C ILE A 192 -13.46 0.96 -11.23
N GLN A 193 -12.42 1.57 -11.79
CA GLN A 193 -11.07 0.98 -11.84
C GLN A 193 -10.48 0.79 -10.45
N GLU A 194 -10.68 1.75 -9.54
CA GLU A 194 -10.22 1.63 -8.16
C GLU A 194 -11.01 0.56 -7.40
N ILE A 195 -12.33 0.51 -7.57
CA ILE A 195 -13.18 -0.54 -7.00
C ILE A 195 -12.69 -1.91 -7.45
N PHE A 196 -12.41 -2.06 -8.75
CA PHE A 196 -11.90 -3.30 -9.30
C PHE A 196 -10.51 -3.66 -8.74
N ILE A 197 -9.58 -2.71 -8.68
CA ILE A 197 -8.25 -2.93 -8.07
C ILE A 197 -8.38 -3.37 -6.61
N HIS A 198 -9.27 -2.74 -5.85
CA HIS A 198 -9.54 -3.12 -4.46
C HIS A 198 -10.09 -4.56 -4.36
N SER A 199 -10.94 -5.00 -5.30
CA SER A 199 -11.38 -6.40 -5.39
C SER A 199 -10.25 -7.37 -5.71
N LEU A 200 -9.39 -7.02 -6.66
CA LEU A 200 -8.24 -7.87 -6.97
C LEU A 200 -7.28 -7.99 -5.78
N ASP A 201 -7.03 -6.89 -5.06
CA ASP A 201 -6.20 -6.90 -3.85
C ASP A 201 -6.86 -7.62 -2.65
N SER A 202 -8.19 -7.74 -2.66
CA SER A 202 -8.97 -8.43 -1.63
C SER A 202 -9.18 -9.93 -1.91
N ALA A 203 -9.04 -10.36 -3.17
CA ALA A 203 -9.39 -11.70 -3.62
C ALA A 203 -8.34 -12.75 -3.22
N GLN A 204 -8.72 -13.66 -2.34
CA GLN A 204 -7.90 -14.79 -1.90
C GLN A 204 -8.48 -16.12 -2.37
N GLU A 205 -9.80 -16.26 -2.25
CA GLU A 205 -10.53 -17.50 -2.53
C GLU A 205 -10.99 -17.60 -3.99
N LEU A 206 -11.35 -18.82 -4.40
CA LEU A 206 -11.82 -19.10 -5.76
C LEU A 206 -13.09 -18.31 -6.11
N SER A 207 -14.05 -18.24 -5.18
CA SER A 207 -15.30 -17.49 -5.31
C SER A 207 -15.07 -15.99 -5.50
N GLN A 208 -14.16 -15.41 -4.73
CA GLN A 208 -13.77 -14.00 -4.84
C GLN A 208 -13.13 -13.71 -6.21
N LYS A 209 -12.28 -14.61 -6.70
CA LYS A 209 -11.70 -14.49 -8.05
C LYS A 209 -12.77 -14.58 -9.13
N LEU A 210 -13.76 -15.47 -8.99
CA LEU A 210 -14.91 -15.53 -9.88
C LEU A 210 -15.66 -14.21 -9.92
N PHE A 211 -15.96 -13.60 -8.76
CA PHE A 211 -16.61 -12.30 -8.72
C PHE A 211 -15.77 -11.19 -9.37
N CYS A 212 -14.43 -11.21 -9.21
CA CYS A 212 -13.56 -10.31 -9.97
C CYS A 212 -13.69 -10.51 -11.49
N ILE A 213 -13.80 -11.75 -11.97
CA ILE A 213 -13.98 -12.04 -13.40
C ILE A 213 -15.33 -11.50 -13.88
N LEU A 214 -16.42 -11.75 -13.14
CA LEU A 214 -17.76 -11.27 -13.49
C LEU A 214 -17.82 -9.74 -13.53
N PHE A 215 -17.22 -9.07 -12.54
CA PHE A 215 -17.13 -7.61 -12.51
C PHE A 215 -16.32 -7.06 -13.68
N TYR A 216 -15.24 -7.75 -14.05
CA TYR A 216 -14.45 -7.38 -15.23
C TYR A 216 -15.26 -7.51 -16.52
N LEU A 217 -15.96 -8.62 -16.72
CA LEU A 217 -16.77 -8.86 -17.92
C LEU A 217 -17.89 -7.82 -18.06
N LYS A 218 -18.60 -7.54 -16.96
CA LYS A 218 -19.70 -6.57 -16.94
C LYS A 218 -19.28 -5.14 -17.27
N ASN A 219 -18.01 -4.79 -16.99
CA ASN A 219 -17.49 -3.43 -17.14
C ASN A 219 -16.22 -3.40 -18.02
N LYS A 220 -16.16 -4.28 -19.01
CA LYS A 220 -14.96 -4.58 -19.79
C LYS A 220 -14.33 -3.36 -20.45
N ASP A 221 -15.15 -2.45 -20.97
CA ASP A 221 -14.69 -1.25 -21.67
C ASP A 221 -14.01 -0.26 -20.74
N GLU A 222 -14.55 -0.08 -19.53
CA GLU A 222 -14.03 0.84 -18.52
C GLU A 222 -12.80 0.30 -17.79
N LEU A 223 -12.69 -1.03 -17.70
CA LEU A 223 -11.61 -1.73 -17.02
C LEU A 223 -10.47 -2.14 -17.97
N LYS A 224 -10.59 -1.82 -19.26
CA LYS A 224 -9.56 -2.09 -20.26
C LYS A 224 -8.29 -1.31 -19.92
N GLY A 225 -7.21 -2.03 -19.64
CA GLY A 225 -5.89 -1.45 -19.35
C GLY A 225 -5.55 -1.32 -17.87
N VAL A 226 -6.39 -1.82 -16.95
CA VAL A 226 -6.02 -1.95 -15.53
C VAL A 226 -4.79 -2.88 -15.40
N ASP A 227 -3.66 -2.32 -14.98
CA ASP A 227 -2.40 -3.07 -14.77
C ASP A 227 -2.38 -3.66 -13.37
N HIS A 228 -2.86 -4.90 -13.26
CA HIS A 228 -2.76 -5.71 -12.04
C HIS A 228 -2.32 -7.13 -12.39
N THR A 229 -1.58 -7.78 -11.49
CA THR A 229 -1.07 -9.15 -11.71
C THR A 229 -2.20 -10.14 -11.97
N MET A 230 -3.29 -10.03 -11.19
CA MET A 230 -4.47 -10.87 -11.37
C MET A 230 -5.24 -10.60 -12.66
N THR A 231 -5.24 -9.36 -13.18
CA THR A 231 -5.88 -9.07 -14.48
C THR A 231 -5.27 -9.92 -15.59
N LYS A 232 -3.96 -10.15 -15.57
CA LYS A 232 -3.29 -11.01 -16.56
C LYS A 232 -3.77 -12.45 -16.48
N SER A 233 -3.97 -12.97 -15.27
CA SER A 233 -4.52 -14.31 -15.04
C SER A 233 -5.99 -14.41 -15.44
N ILE A 234 -6.82 -13.40 -15.12
CA ILE A 234 -8.22 -13.32 -15.54
C ILE A 234 -8.31 -13.38 -17.06
N LEU A 235 -7.53 -12.56 -17.76
CA LEU A 235 -7.51 -12.54 -19.22
C LEU A 235 -7.02 -13.87 -19.83
N ALA A 236 -6.13 -14.59 -19.16
CA ALA A 236 -5.69 -15.92 -19.58
C ALA A 236 -6.81 -16.96 -19.46
N VAL A 237 -7.52 -16.97 -18.33
CA VAL A 237 -8.68 -17.84 -18.12
C VAL A 237 -9.77 -17.58 -19.16
N LEU A 238 -10.08 -16.31 -19.44
CA LEU A 238 -11.06 -15.94 -20.47
C LEU A 238 -10.64 -16.31 -21.90
N ARG A 239 -9.37 -16.69 -22.14
CA ARG A 239 -8.91 -17.27 -23.41
C ARG A 239 -8.91 -18.81 -23.41
N GLY A 240 -9.42 -19.43 -22.35
CA GLY A 240 -9.44 -20.89 -22.16
C GLY A 240 -8.18 -21.46 -21.52
N GLU A 241 -7.25 -20.64 -21.01
CA GLU A 241 -6.07 -21.15 -20.32
C GLU A 241 -6.44 -21.63 -18.90
N GLN A 242 -6.04 -22.85 -18.53
CA GLN A 242 -6.22 -23.33 -17.16
C GLN A 242 -5.16 -22.76 -16.23
N ILE A 243 -5.58 -21.87 -15.32
CA ILE A 243 -4.69 -21.27 -14.31
C ILE A 243 -5.02 -21.86 -12.94
N LYS A 244 -4.03 -22.48 -12.29
CA LYS A 244 -4.20 -23.08 -10.96
C LYS A 244 -4.75 -22.06 -9.96
N GLY A 245 -5.84 -22.42 -9.28
CA GLY A 245 -6.48 -21.58 -8.27
C GLY A 245 -7.34 -20.45 -8.83
N TYR A 246 -7.70 -20.51 -10.12
CA TYR A 246 -8.73 -19.69 -10.75
C TYR A 246 -9.93 -20.55 -11.19
N PRO A 247 -11.12 -19.96 -11.33
CA PRO A 247 -12.29 -20.64 -11.88
C PRO A 247 -12.05 -21.12 -13.31
N THR A 248 -12.79 -22.15 -13.72
CA THR A 248 -12.84 -22.64 -15.10
C THR A 248 -13.74 -21.76 -15.97
N LEU A 249 -13.71 -21.97 -17.29
CA LEU A 249 -14.61 -21.27 -18.21
C LEU A 249 -16.08 -21.61 -17.93
N GLU A 250 -16.36 -22.89 -17.68
CA GLU A 250 -17.68 -23.40 -17.31
C GLU A 250 -18.20 -22.73 -16.03
N ASP A 251 -17.36 -22.63 -14.97
CA ASP A 251 -17.73 -21.91 -13.74
C ASP A 251 -18.10 -20.43 -13.99
N ILE A 252 -17.49 -19.81 -14.99
CA ILE A 252 -17.72 -18.41 -15.36
C ILE A 252 -19.03 -18.30 -16.15
N GLU A 253 -19.21 -19.14 -17.18
CA GLU A 253 -20.40 -19.18 -18.03
C GLU A 253 -21.68 -19.36 -17.20
N ASP A 254 -21.68 -20.35 -16.30
CA ASP A 254 -22.78 -20.64 -15.36
C ASP A 254 -23.18 -19.41 -14.52
N ARG A 255 -22.19 -18.58 -14.14
CA ARG A 255 -22.45 -17.38 -13.34
C ARG A 255 -22.77 -16.15 -14.18
N THR A 256 -22.26 -16.04 -15.38
CA THR A 256 -22.61 -14.92 -16.27
C THR A 256 -24.09 -14.95 -16.65
N GLU A 257 -24.68 -16.13 -16.84
CA GLU A 257 -26.11 -16.29 -17.10
C GLU A 257 -26.96 -15.72 -15.96
N LEU A 258 -26.59 -16.03 -14.71
CA LEU A 258 -27.30 -15.54 -13.51
C LEU A 258 -27.36 -14.01 -13.42
N TYR A 259 -26.31 -13.31 -13.87
CA TYR A 259 -26.22 -11.85 -13.80
C TYR A 259 -26.50 -11.13 -15.13
N GLY A 260 -26.92 -11.87 -16.17
CA GLY A 260 -27.18 -11.32 -17.50
C GLY A 260 -25.96 -10.64 -18.12
N ILE A 261 -24.76 -11.19 -17.89
CA ILE A 261 -23.49 -10.65 -18.40
C ILE A 261 -23.20 -11.30 -19.76
N GLU A 262 -22.99 -10.50 -20.79
CA GLU A 262 -22.54 -10.99 -22.10
C GLU A 262 -21.08 -11.44 -22.03
N PHE A 263 -20.83 -12.64 -22.57
CA PHE A 263 -19.53 -13.31 -22.55
C PHE A 263 -18.70 -13.03 -23.81
#